data_AF-A0A256YMZ2-F1
#
_entry.id   AF-A0A256YMZ2-F1
#
_cell.length_a   1.000
_cell.length_b   1.000
_cell.length_c   1.000
_cell.angle_alpha   90.00
_cell.angle_beta   90.00
_cell.angle_gamma   90.00
#
_symmetry.space_group_name_H-M   'P 1'
#
loop_
_entity.id
_entity.type
_entity.pdbx_description
1 polymer ?
#
loop_
_entity_poly.entity_id
_entity_poly.type
_entity_poly.pdbx_seq_one_letter_code
_entity_poly.pdbx_strand_id
1 'polypeptide(L)'
;MSVKDTYEYVLKALSDPSSLDRVVKSQALLKKMIKPRLLFYRGDTNIWFYIGTRYDHIIVPRTYCSCKEFLINVMSRKKKLVCKHLLIQELSEKTSNYRVVEISEPSLLYKIINEILDMNISPTLRKLLYVREERG
;
A
#
# COMPACT_ATOMS: atom_id res chain seq x y z
N MET A 1 7.50 11.03 18.03
CA MET A 1 7.15 10.38 16.77
C MET A 1 7.28 8.88 16.89
N SER A 2 6.15 8.29 17.25
CA SER A 2 5.88 6.87 17.39
C SER A 2 4.98 6.38 16.24
N VAL A 3 4.80 5.06 16.09
CA VAL A 3 3.81 4.49 15.15
C VAL A 3 2.39 4.98 15.47
N LYS A 4 2.09 5.22 16.76
CA LYS A 4 0.82 5.78 17.22
C LYS A 4 0.59 7.18 16.65
N ASP A 5 1.63 8.02 16.66
CA ASP A 5 1.56 9.39 16.13
C ASP A 5 1.25 9.38 14.61
N THR A 6 1.84 8.44 13.86
CA THR A 6 1.51 8.23 12.44
C THR A 6 0.07 7.77 12.25
N TYR A 7 -0.38 6.79 13.02
CA TYR A 7 -1.74 6.27 12.96
C TYR A 7 -2.78 7.38 13.20
N GLU A 8 -2.61 8.15 14.27
CA GLU A 8 -3.49 9.28 14.62
C GLU A 8 -3.47 10.35 13.54
N TYR A 9 -2.30 10.65 12.97
CA TYR A 9 -2.20 11.61 11.87
C TYR A 9 -2.96 11.16 10.63
N VAL A 10 -2.87 9.87 10.23
CA VAL A 10 -3.60 9.35 9.07
C VAL A 10 -5.11 9.49 9.26
N LEU A 11 -5.62 9.15 10.45
CA LEU A 11 -7.04 9.31 10.76
C LEU A 11 -7.49 10.78 10.69
N LYS A 12 -6.71 11.68 11.29
CA LYS A 12 -6.99 13.13 11.29
C LYS A 12 -6.90 13.75 9.90
N ALA A 13 -5.89 13.40 9.10
CA ALA A 13 -5.72 13.94 7.75
C ALA A 13 -6.90 13.59 6.83
N LEU A 14 -7.65 12.54 7.16
CA LEU A 14 -8.81 12.09 6.40
C LEU A 14 -10.16 12.40 7.06
N SER A 15 -10.19 13.03 8.23
CA SER A 15 -11.42 13.60 8.79
C SER A 15 -11.82 14.88 8.07
N ASP A 16 -10.85 15.60 7.49
CA ASP A 16 -11.08 16.64 6.50
C ASP A 16 -10.32 16.32 5.21
N PRO A 17 -10.91 15.52 4.31
CA PRO A 17 -10.29 15.18 3.04
C PRO A 17 -9.97 16.41 2.19
N SER A 18 -10.59 17.58 2.41
CA SER A 18 -10.31 18.79 1.63
C SER A 18 -8.86 19.26 1.81
N SER A 19 -8.29 19.03 3.00
CA SER A 19 -6.90 19.34 3.38
C SER A 19 -5.84 18.46 2.71
N LEU A 20 -6.22 17.32 2.14
CA LEU A 20 -5.28 16.45 1.44
C LEU A 20 -4.86 17.03 0.09
N ASP A 21 -3.56 16.95 -0.16
CA ASP A 21 -2.94 17.32 -1.43
C ASP A 21 -3.68 16.64 -2.61
N ARG A 22 -3.95 17.41 -3.67
CA ARG A 22 -4.63 16.92 -4.88
C ARG A 22 -3.95 15.70 -5.49
N VAL A 23 -2.63 15.58 -5.35
CA VAL A 23 -1.84 14.43 -5.79
C VAL A 23 -2.32 13.15 -5.09
N VAL A 24 -2.57 13.19 -3.77
CA VAL A 24 -3.05 12.03 -3.00
C VAL A 24 -4.44 11.57 -3.47
N LYS A 25 -5.27 12.51 -3.92
CA LYS A 25 -6.64 12.24 -4.43
C LYS A 25 -6.68 11.71 -5.87
N SER A 26 -5.54 11.66 -6.56
CA SER A 26 -5.50 11.21 -7.95
C SER A 26 -5.98 9.76 -8.07
N GLN A 27 -7.04 9.56 -8.86
CA GLN A 27 -7.58 8.24 -9.21
C GLN A 27 -6.49 7.29 -9.72
N ALA A 28 -5.55 7.81 -10.52
CA ALA A 28 -4.42 7.05 -11.04
C ALA A 28 -3.46 6.54 -9.93
N LEU A 29 -3.32 7.28 -8.82
CA LEU A 29 -2.53 6.82 -7.68
C LEU A 29 -3.30 5.84 -6.79
N LEU A 30 -4.61 6.02 -6.65
CA LEU A 30 -5.45 5.10 -5.89
C LEU A 30 -5.46 3.70 -6.52
N LYS A 31 -5.54 3.62 -7.86
CA LYS A 31 -5.44 2.34 -8.60
C LYS A 31 -4.08 1.65 -8.50
N LYS A 32 -3.04 2.33 -8.00
CA LYS A 32 -1.74 1.70 -7.69
C LYS A 32 -1.75 0.92 -6.38
N MET A 33 -2.76 1.11 -5.53
CA MET A 33 -2.96 0.30 -4.33
C MET A 33 -3.55 -1.06 -4.71
N ILE A 34 -2.94 -2.11 -4.18
CA ILE A 34 -3.34 -3.50 -4.39
C ILE A 34 -3.66 -4.12 -3.03
N LYS A 35 -4.89 -4.60 -2.85
CA LYS A 35 -5.30 -5.41 -1.71
C LYS A 35 -5.24 -6.89 -2.12
N PRO A 36 -4.39 -7.73 -1.51
CA PRO A 36 -4.43 -9.16 -1.75
C PRO A 36 -5.70 -9.78 -1.15
N ARG A 37 -6.33 -10.69 -1.89
CA ARG A 37 -7.43 -11.53 -1.42
C ARG A 37 -6.93 -12.97 -1.33
N LEU A 38 -6.84 -13.50 -0.12
CA LEU A 38 -6.32 -14.85 0.12
C LEU A 38 -7.46 -15.86 -0.09
N LEU A 39 -7.32 -16.78 -1.04
CA LEU A 39 -8.35 -17.78 -1.33
C LEU A 39 -8.33 -18.96 -0.34
N PHE A 40 -7.22 -19.11 0.39
CA PHE A 40 -6.97 -20.17 1.37
C PHE A 40 -7.23 -19.72 2.83
N TYR A 41 -7.64 -18.47 3.04
CA TYR A 41 -7.84 -17.89 4.37
C TYR A 41 -9.11 -17.04 4.37
N ARG A 42 -9.99 -17.25 5.36
CA ARG A 42 -11.29 -16.56 5.45
C ARG A 42 -11.24 -15.21 6.16
N GLY A 43 -10.08 -14.81 6.67
CA GLY A 43 -9.90 -13.49 7.29
C GLY A 43 -9.31 -12.47 6.31
N ASP A 44 -9.27 -11.22 6.77
CA ASP A 44 -8.60 -10.16 6.04
C ASP A 44 -7.09 -10.23 6.24
N THR A 45 -6.35 -9.98 5.17
CA THR A 45 -4.92 -9.70 5.25
C THR A 45 -4.71 -8.22 5.52
N ASN A 46 -3.91 -7.92 6.54
CA ASN A 46 -3.49 -6.56 6.88
C ASN A 46 -2.27 -6.09 6.06
N ILE A 47 -1.99 -6.75 4.93
CA ILE A 47 -0.91 -6.37 4.02
C ILE A 47 -1.51 -5.81 2.74
N TRP A 48 -0.95 -4.70 2.30
CA TRP A 48 -1.26 -4.04 1.03
C TRP A 48 0.03 -3.85 0.24
N PHE A 49 -0.12 -3.71 -1.08
CA PHE A 49 0.99 -3.35 -1.96
C PHE A 49 0.69 -2.04 -2.68
N TYR A 50 1.72 -1.22 -2.88
CA TYR A 50 1.66 -0.09 -3.80
C TYR A 50 2.59 -0.36 -4.99
N ILE A 51 2.04 -0.34 -6.21
CA ILE A 51 2.80 -0.55 -7.44
C ILE A 51 3.26 0.80 -8.00
N GLY A 52 4.54 1.11 -7.82
CA GLY A 52 5.16 2.31 -8.38
C GLY A 52 5.69 2.09 -9.80
N THR A 53 6.26 3.15 -10.39
CA THR A 53 6.92 3.03 -11.70
C THR A 53 8.28 2.34 -11.57
N ARG A 54 9.00 2.62 -10.48
CA ARG A 54 10.36 2.09 -10.23
C ARG A 54 10.42 1.09 -9.08
N TYR A 55 9.56 1.27 -8.07
CA TYR A 55 9.58 0.47 -6.86
C TYR A 55 8.17 0.12 -6.43
N ASP A 56 8.03 -1.09 -5.90
CA ASP A 56 6.85 -1.57 -5.21
C ASP A 56 7.06 -1.45 -3.71
N HIS A 57 5.98 -1.26 -2.96
CA HIS A 57 6.05 -1.07 -1.51
C HIS A 57 5.05 -1.94 -0.78
N ILE A 58 5.51 -2.52 0.33
CA ILE A 58 4.67 -3.21 1.30
C ILE A 58 4.10 -2.17 2.25
N ILE A 59 2.80 -2.27 2.52
CA ILE A 59 2.07 -1.38 3.41
C ILE A 59 1.33 -2.21 4.44
N VAL A 60 1.45 -1.83 5.71
CA VAL A 60 0.52 -2.23 6.76
C VAL A 60 -0.35 -0.99 7.04
N PRO A 61 -1.69 -1.10 6.93
CA PRO A 61 -2.58 0.05 7.00
C PRO A 61 -2.29 0.97 8.18
N ARG A 62 -2.25 2.27 7.88
CA ARG A 62 -2.07 3.37 8.85
C ARG A 62 -0.79 3.34 9.70
N THR A 63 0.09 2.35 9.53
CA THR A 63 1.16 2.08 10.50
C THR A 63 2.54 1.93 9.87
N TYR A 64 2.65 1.31 8.69
CA TYR A 64 3.95 1.05 8.07
C TYR A 64 3.92 1.13 6.55
N CYS A 65 4.99 1.65 5.96
CA CYS A 65 5.27 1.55 4.53
C CYS A 65 6.76 1.29 4.30
N SER A 66 7.11 0.37 3.40
CA SER A 66 8.52 0.07 3.09
C SER A 66 9.22 1.14 2.23
N CYS A 67 8.56 2.25 1.88
CA CYS A 67 9.18 3.28 1.07
C CYS A 67 10.26 4.06 1.84
N LYS A 68 11.28 4.54 1.13
CA LYS A 68 12.38 5.33 1.73
C LYS A 68 11.89 6.56 2.50
N GLU A 69 10.82 7.22 2.03
CA GLU A 69 10.25 8.39 2.71
C GLU A 69 9.76 8.03 4.11
N PHE A 70 9.11 6.87 4.28
CA PHE A 70 8.66 6.39 5.57
C PHE A 70 9.85 5.98 6.44
N LEU A 71 10.72 5.11 5.93
CA LEU A 71 11.85 4.58 6.71
C LEU A 71 12.81 5.68 7.19
N ILE A 72 13.13 6.65 6.33
CA ILE A 72 14.10 7.69 6.64
C ILE A 72 13.44 8.88 7.33
N ASN A 73 12.39 9.46 6.75
CA ASN A 73 11.87 10.75 7.23
C ASN A 73 10.79 10.60 8.30
N VAL A 74 10.07 9.48 8.34
CA VAL A 74 9.10 9.19 9.42
C VAL A 74 9.82 8.47 10.57
N MET A 75 10.38 7.29 10.32
CA MET A 75 10.90 6.43 11.40
C MET A 75 12.25 6.92 11.96
N SER A 76 13.25 7.11 11.10
CA SER A 76 14.62 7.42 11.55
C SER A 76 14.76 8.88 11.99
N ARG A 77 14.47 9.84 11.09
CA ARG A 77 14.73 11.26 11.31
C ARG A 77 13.61 12.00 12.04
N LYS A 78 12.41 11.42 12.13
CA LYS A 78 11.22 12.03 12.75
C LYS A 78 10.88 13.43 12.20
N LYS A 79 11.11 13.65 10.90
CA LYS A 79 10.89 14.94 10.21
C LYS A 79 9.49 15.06 9.60
N LYS A 80 8.77 13.96 9.41
CA LYS A 80 7.41 13.94 8.83
C LYS A 80 6.55 12.93 9.57
N LEU A 81 5.28 13.24 9.78
CA LEU A 81 4.35 12.34 10.49
C LEU A 81 3.93 11.11 9.67
N VAL A 82 3.94 11.21 8.34
CA VAL A 82 3.43 10.18 7.45
C VAL A 82 4.11 10.23 6.08
N CYS A 83 4.14 9.11 5.36
CA CYS A 83 4.45 9.08 3.94
C CYS A 83 3.17 9.16 3.10
N LYS A 84 3.27 9.67 1.87
CA LYS A 84 2.11 9.78 0.97
C LYS A 84 1.38 8.44 0.74
N HIS A 85 2.09 7.30 0.76
CA HIS A 85 1.49 6.00 0.47
C HIS A 85 0.51 5.55 1.56
N LEU A 86 0.74 5.90 2.83
CA LEU A 86 -0.22 5.60 3.90
C LEU A 86 -1.51 6.43 3.75
N LEU A 87 -1.39 7.69 3.33
CA LEU A 87 -2.56 8.53 3.03
C LEU A 87 -3.34 7.99 1.82
N ILE A 88 -2.64 7.59 0.76
CA ILE A 88 -3.26 6.97 -0.43
C ILE A 88 -3.93 5.64 -0.03
N GLN A 89 -3.32 4.83 0.84
CA GLN A 89 -3.88 3.53 1.24
C GLN A 89 -5.19 3.71 1.97
N GLU A 90 -5.22 4.58 2.99
CA GLU A 90 -6.43 4.85 3.74
C GLU A 90 -7.52 5.47 2.85
N LEU A 91 -7.15 6.40 1.95
CA LEU A 91 -8.11 6.97 1.01
C LEU A 91 -8.65 5.92 0.03
N SER A 92 -7.79 5.07 -0.51
CA SER A 92 -8.16 3.94 -1.37
C SER A 92 -9.12 3.00 -0.67
N GLU A 93 -8.83 2.63 0.57
CA GLU A 93 -9.68 1.75 1.37
C GLU A 93 -11.05 2.38 1.64
N LYS A 94 -11.10 3.64 2.11
CA LYS A 94 -12.35 4.37 2.37
C LYS A 94 -13.22 4.57 1.13
N THR A 95 -12.59 4.74 -0.05
CA THR A 95 -13.30 5.00 -1.32
C THR A 95 -13.50 3.75 -2.17
N SER A 96 -13.12 2.57 -1.65
CA SER A 96 -13.12 1.31 -2.41
C SER A 96 -12.38 1.41 -3.75
N ASN A 97 -11.35 2.26 -3.80
CA ASN A 97 -10.59 2.54 -5.00
C ASN A 97 -9.18 1.99 -4.93
N TYR A 98 -9.09 0.70 -5.23
CA TYR A 98 -7.85 -0.07 -5.30
C TYR A 98 -8.05 -1.22 -6.29
N ARG A 99 -6.97 -1.92 -6.63
CA ARG A 99 -7.04 -3.19 -7.36
C ARG A 99 -6.95 -4.35 -6.38
N VAL A 100 -7.48 -5.50 -6.78
CA VAL A 100 -7.43 -6.73 -5.98
C VAL A 100 -6.69 -7.80 -6.76
N VAL A 101 -5.74 -8.45 -6.10
CA VAL A 101 -5.06 -9.64 -6.61
C VAL A 101 -5.51 -10.85 -5.80
N GLU A 102 -5.86 -11.93 -6.47
CA GLU A 102 -6.24 -13.18 -5.80
C GLU A 102 -4.99 -14.02 -5.60
N ILE A 103 -4.79 -14.49 -4.37
CA ILE A 103 -3.65 -15.32 -3.98
C ILE A 103 -4.19 -16.70 -3.63
N SER A 104 -3.86 -17.68 -4.46
CA SER A 104 -4.32 -19.06 -4.35
C SER A 104 -3.61 -19.87 -3.27
N GLU A 105 -2.38 -19.51 -2.92
CA GLU A 105 -1.56 -20.25 -1.96
C GLU A 105 -0.62 -19.33 -1.15
N PRO A 106 -0.25 -19.70 0.09
CA PRO A 106 0.62 -18.87 0.94
C PRO A 106 2.00 -18.59 0.34
N SER A 107 2.57 -19.57 -0.39
CA SER A 107 3.91 -19.48 -1.01
C SER A 107 3.99 -18.30 -2.00
N LEU A 108 2.89 -18.01 -2.70
CA LEU A 108 2.81 -16.90 -3.65
C LEU A 108 2.87 -15.54 -2.95
N LEU A 109 2.17 -15.39 -1.83
CA LEU A 109 2.24 -14.16 -1.01
C LEU A 109 3.66 -13.95 -0.47
N TYR A 110 4.26 -15.02 0.06
CA TYR A 110 5.63 -15.00 0.58
C TYR A 110 6.63 -14.58 -0.51
N LYS A 111 6.50 -15.14 -1.72
CA LYS A 111 7.33 -14.78 -2.87
C LYS A 111 7.20 -13.29 -3.22
N ILE A 112 5.98 -12.77 -3.31
CA ILE A 112 5.74 -11.35 -3.60
C ILE A 112 6.41 -10.45 -2.55
N ILE A 113 6.26 -10.79 -1.28
CA ILE A 113 6.86 -10.02 -0.17
C ILE A 113 8.39 -10.00 -0.28
N ASN A 114 9.02 -11.17 -0.47
CA ASN A 114 10.48 -11.25 -0.57
C ASN A 114 11.02 -10.51 -1.79
N GLU A 115 10.36 -10.61 -2.95
CA GLU A 115 10.77 -9.84 -4.14
C GLU A 115 10.76 -8.33 -3.85
N ILE A 116 9.76 -7.83 -3.14
CA ILE A 116 9.71 -6.40 -2.77
C ILE A 116 10.79 -6.05 -1.73
N LEU A 117 11.05 -6.91 -0.75
CA LEU A 117 12.08 -6.64 0.27
C LEU A 117 13.50 -6.68 -0.30
N ASP A 118 13.79 -7.67 -1.15
CA ASP A 118 15.13 -7.92 -1.65
C ASP A 118 15.45 -7.05 -2.89
N MET A 119 14.47 -6.85 -3.76
CA MET A 119 14.65 -6.22 -5.07
C MET A 119 13.90 -4.90 -5.23
N ASN A 120 13.06 -4.50 -4.27
CA ASN A 120 12.16 -3.34 -4.34
C ASN A 120 11.12 -3.41 -5.47
N ILE A 121 10.93 -4.56 -6.11
CA ILE A 121 9.95 -4.76 -7.19
C ILE A 121 9.47 -6.22 -7.16
N SER A 122 8.19 -6.47 -7.41
CA SER A 122 7.68 -7.83 -7.55
C SER A 122 7.23 -8.11 -8.98
N PRO A 123 8.07 -8.77 -9.80
CA PRO A 123 7.64 -9.30 -11.09
C PRO A 123 6.43 -10.24 -10.96
N THR A 124 6.38 -11.02 -9.88
CA THR A 124 5.26 -11.94 -9.61
C THR A 124 3.94 -11.19 -9.45
N LEU A 125 3.90 -10.17 -8.59
CA LEU A 125 2.70 -9.34 -8.39
C LEU A 125 2.29 -8.63 -9.68
N ARG A 126 3.25 -8.08 -10.42
CA ARG A 126 2.98 -7.37 -11.68
C ARG A 126 2.37 -8.30 -12.72
N LYS A 127 2.92 -9.51 -12.88
CA LYS A 127 2.38 -10.52 -13.79
C LYS A 127 0.93 -10.89 -13.43
N LEU A 128 0.62 -11.06 -12.14
CA LEU A 128 -0.74 -11.34 -11.69
C LEU A 128 -1.74 -10.22 -12.03
N LEU A 129 -1.29 -8.97 -12.02
CA LEU A 129 -2.13 -7.83 -12.38
C LEU A 129 -2.39 -7.77 -13.89
N TYR A 130 -1.39 -8.05 -14.73
CA TYR A 130 -1.54 -8.09 -16.19
C TYR A 130 -2.51 -9.20 -16.65
N VAL A 131 -2.38 -10.42 -16.12
CA VAL A 131 -3.23 -11.56 -16.51
C VAL A 131 -4.73 -11.30 -16.26
N ARG A 132 -5.07 -10.39 -15.35
CA ARG A 132 -6.46 -10.02 -15.06
C ARG A 132 -7.01 -8.97 -16.04
N GLU A 133 -6.16 -8.08 -16.56
CA GLU A 133 -6.55 -7.03 -17.51
C GLU A 133 -6.92 -7.61 -18.88
N GLU A 134 -6.43 -8.81 -19.25
CA GLU A 134 -6.79 -9.51 -20.50
C GLU A 134 -8.11 -10.31 -20.42
N ARG A 135 -8.68 -10.46 -19.21
CA ARG A 135 -9.88 -11.29 -18.95
C ARG A 135 -11.14 -10.49 -18.62
N GLY A 136 -11.08 -9.16 -18.66
CA GLY A 136 -12.20 -8.24 -18.42
C GLY A 136 -12.47 -7.37 -19.63
#